data_AF-A0A349PSA6-F1
#
_entry.id   AF-A0A349PSA6-F1
#
_cell.length_a   1.000
_cell.length_b   1.000
_cell.length_c   1.000
_cell.angle_alpha   90.00
_cell.angle_beta   90.00
_cell.angle_gamma   90.00
#
_symmetry.space_group_name_H-M   'P 1'
#
loop_
_entity.id
_entity.type
_entity.pdbx_description
1 polymer ?
#
loop_
_entity_poly.entity_id
_entity_poly.type
_entity_poly.pdbx_seq_one_letter_code
_entity_poly.pdbx_strand_id
1 'polypeptide(L)'
;MDFLNFLMALSPIVVVLVGILGFKKSAKTVSPIALAWTLILAFTYFNLDGLTFAENVKVLDPLVWKGIKEGLKIVLMVFGAFTILNLLRETGAIEDVKATIAQISDDRRVQVVIIGMMLPIFLEGAAGA
;
A
#
# COMPACT_ATOMS: atom_id res chain seq x y z
N MET A 1 -28.41 9.49 8.56
CA MET A 1 -27.52 10.12 7.57
C MET A 1 -26.15 9.44 7.50
N ASP A 2 -25.74 8.69 8.51
CA ASP A 2 -24.38 8.12 8.59
C ASP A 2 -24.12 6.96 7.63
N PHE A 3 -25.13 6.11 7.36
CA PHE A 3 -24.96 4.96 6.47
C PHE A 3 -24.71 5.36 5.01
N LEU A 4 -25.39 6.40 4.51
CA LEU A 4 -25.19 6.88 3.14
C LEU A 4 -23.81 7.55 2.99
N ASN A 5 -23.39 8.33 4.00
CA ASN A 5 -22.05 8.93 4.06
C ASN A 5 -20.96 7.86 4.07
N PHE A 6 -21.17 6.78 4.83
CA PHE A 6 -20.27 5.63 4.84
C PHE A 6 -20.14 4.99 3.45
N LEU A 7 -21.26 4.72 2.77
CA LEU A 7 -21.24 4.16 1.42
C LEU A 7 -20.53 5.08 0.41
N MET A 8 -20.78 6.38 0.47
CA MET A 8 -20.16 7.35 -0.42
C MET A 8 -18.65 7.48 -0.16
N ALA A 9 -18.23 7.48 1.11
CA ALA A 9 -16.81 7.46 1.49
C ALA A 9 -16.10 6.16 1.08
N LEU A 10 -16.81 5.03 1.08
CA LEU A 10 -16.27 3.73 0.66
C LEU A 10 -16.13 3.62 -0.87
N SER A 11 -16.93 4.37 -1.62
CA SER A 11 -17.03 4.20 -3.08
C SER A 11 -15.71 4.36 -3.86
N PRO A 12 -14.76 5.26 -3.53
CA PRO A 12 -13.48 5.30 -4.24
C PRO A 12 -12.66 4.02 -4.09
N ILE A 13 -12.74 3.38 -2.92
CA ILE A 13 -12.06 2.10 -2.66
C ILE A 13 -12.71 1.01 -3.51
N VAL A 14 -14.05 1.00 -3.61
CA VAL A 14 -14.78 0.06 -4.48
C VAL A 14 -14.39 0.26 -5.94
N VAL A 15 -14.23 1.49 -6.42
CA VAL A 15 -13.76 1.76 -7.79
C VAL A 15 -12.38 1.16 -8.04
N VAL A 16 -11.44 1.29 -7.08
CA VAL A 16 -10.12 0.68 -7.18
C VAL A 16 -10.21 -0.86 -7.20
N LEU A 17 -10.96 -1.44 -6.26
CA LEU A 17 -11.10 -2.90 -6.14
C LEU A 17 -11.75 -3.50 -7.38
N VAL A 18 -12.85 -2.93 -7.86
CA VAL A 18 -13.54 -3.40 -9.06
C VAL A 18 -12.67 -3.20 -10.30
N GLY A 19 -11.97 -2.07 -10.42
CA GLY A 19 -11.06 -1.80 -11.53
C GLY A 19 -9.90 -2.78 -11.62
N ILE A 20 -9.25 -3.06 -10.50
CA ILE A 20 -8.06 -3.94 -10.46
C ILE A 20 -8.45 -5.42 -10.42
N LEU A 21 -9.34 -5.82 -9.51
CA LEU A 21 -9.70 -7.23 -9.31
C LEU A 21 -10.75 -7.69 -10.33
N GLY A 22 -11.78 -6.89 -10.56
CA GLY A 22 -12.88 -7.24 -11.46
C GLY A 22 -12.49 -7.13 -12.94
N PHE A 23 -11.98 -5.97 -13.34
CA PHE A 23 -11.61 -5.71 -14.74
C PHE A 23 -10.17 -6.08 -15.09
N LYS A 24 -9.36 -6.53 -14.12
CA LYS A 24 -7.94 -6.92 -14.31
C LYS A 24 -7.10 -5.81 -14.98
N LYS A 25 -7.47 -4.54 -14.77
CA LYS A 25 -6.74 -3.39 -15.32
C LYS A 25 -5.56 -3.05 -14.42
N SER A 26 -4.49 -2.55 -15.02
CA SER A 26 -3.31 -2.09 -14.26
C SER A 26 -3.69 -0.95 -13.31
N ALA A 27 -3.08 -0.94 -12.12
CA ALA A 27 -3.20 0.15 -11.16
C ALA A 27 -2.87 1.52 -11.78
N LYS A 28 -1.95 1.57 -12.75
CA LYS A 28 -1.63 2.81 -13.50
C LYS A 28 -2.85 3.43 -14.17
N THR A 29 -3.79 2.61 -14.65
CA THR A 29 -5.02 3.09 -15.33
C THR A 29 -6.15 3.34 -14.34
N VAL A 30 -6.27 2.52 -13.29
CA VAL A 30 -7.38 2.61 -12.34
C VAL A 30 -7.19 3.75 -11.33
N SER A 31 -5.96 4.00 -10.88
CA SER A 31 -5.67 5.02 -9.86
C SER A 31 -6.08 6.45 -10.28
N PRO A 32 -5.80 6.93 -11.52
CA PRO A 32 -6.28 8.24 -11.96
C PRO A 32 -7.81 8.34 -12.01
N ILE A 33 -8.50 7.26 -12.38
CA ILE A 33 -9.97 7.20 -12.43
C ILE A 33 -10.54 7.29 -11.01
N ALA A 34 -9.97 6.55 -10.06
CA ALA A 34 -10.36 6.62 -8.66
C ALA A 34 -10.13 8.02 -8.07
N LEU A 35 -9.02 8.68 -8.42
CA LEU A 35 -8.76 10.06 -8.01
C LEU A 35 -9.81 11.02 -8.57
N ALA A 36 -10.13 10.92 -9.87
CA ALA A 36 -11.17 11.74 -10.49
C ALA A 36 -12.54 11.53 -9.81
N TRP A 37 -12.90 10.27 -9.52
CA TRP A 37 -14.12 9.95 -8.78
C TRP A 37 -14.13 10.55 -7.36
N THR A 38 -13.00 10.47 -6.66
CA THR A 38 -12.84 11.05 -5.32
C THR A 38 -13.00 12.56 -5.33
N LEU A 39 -12.43 13.24 -6.34
CA LEU A 39 -12.57 14.68 -6.51
C LEU A 39 -14.03 15.06 -6.79
N ILE A 40 -14.72 14.33 -7.66
CA ILE A 40 -16.15 14.58 -7.94
C ILE A 40 -16.97 14.50 -6.65
N LEU A 41 -16.75 13.46 -5.83
CA LEU A 41 -17.45 13.31 -4.56
C LEU A 41 -17.12 14.41 -3.55
N ALA A 42 -15.85 14.83 -3.50
CA ALA A 42 -15.41 15.90 -2.62
C ALA A 42 -16.08 17.24 -2.98
N PHE A 43 -16.20 17.58 -4.26
CA PHE A 43 -16.83 18.82 -4.71
C PHE A 43 -18.37 18.79 -4.66
N THR A 44 -19.00 17.63 -4.82
CA THR A 44 -20.46 17.52 -4.95
C THR A 44 -21.15 17.08 -3.66
N TYR A 45 -20.77 15.94 -3.10
CA TYR A 45 -21.50 15.28 -2.01
C TYR A 45 -20.98 15.70 -0.63
N PHE A 46 -19.66 15.79 -0.46
CA PHE A 46 -19.04 16.18 0.81
C PHE A 46 -18.81 17.68 0.97
N ASN A 47 -19.15 18.48 -0.07
CA ASN A 47 -18.94 19.92 -0.16
C ASN A 47 -19.04 20.58 1.23
N LEU A 48 -17.87 20.99 1.76
CA LEU A 48 -17.77 21.57 3.08
C LEU A 48 -18.58 22.87 3.06
N ASP A 49 -19.69 22.90 3.80
CA ASP A 49 -20.49 24.09 4.13
C ASP A 49 -21.02 24.95 2.96
N GLY A 50 -21.13 24.41 1.74
CA GLY A 50 -21.63 25.16 0.58
C GLY A 50 -20.65 26.24 0.08
N LEU A 51 -19.37 26.07 0.40
CA LEU A 51 -18.29 26.98 0.01
C LEU A 51 -18.19 27.12 -1.51
N THR A 52 -17.73 28.30 -1.95
CA THR A 52 -17.51 28.56 -3.37
C THR A 52 -16.45 27.62 -3.94
N PHE A 53 -16.48 27.38 -5.26
CA PHE A 53 -15.51 26.50 -5.93
C PHE A 53 -14.05 26.85 -5.59
N ALA A 54 -13.74 28.14 -5.48
CA ALA A 54 -12.39 28.62 -5.16
C ALA A 54 -11.92 28.23 -3.75
N GLU A 55 -12.83 28.20 -2.76
CA GLU A 55 -12.52 27.84 -1.38
C GLU A 55 -12.33 26.32 -1.24
N ASN A 56 -13.18 25.54 -1.90
CA ASN A 56 -13.03 24.07 -1.96
C ASN A 56 -11.69 23.67 -2.62
N VAL A 57 -11.29 24.34 -3.71
CA VAL A 57 -9.98 24.09 -4.34
C VAL A 57 -8.83 24.36 -3.36
N LYS A 58 -8.88 25.45 -2.59
CA LYS A 58 -7.83 25.77 -1.59
C LYS A 58 -7.67 24.70 -0.52
N VAL A 59 -8.75 24.04 -0.13
CA VAL A 59 -8.72 22.95 0.87
C VAL A 59 -8.27 21.63 0.24
N LEU A 60 -8.72 21.32 -0.97
CA LEU A 60 -8.44 20.06 -1.67
C LEU A 60 -7.00 19.98 -2.21
N ASP A 61 -6.44 21.09 -2.69
CA ASP A 61 -5.10 21.14 -3.28
C ASP A 61 -3.99 20.57 -2.36
N PRO A 62 -3.86 20.99 -1.09
CA PRO A 62 -2.86 20.40 -0.19
C PRO A 62 -3.12 18.92 0.12
N LEU A 63 -4.39 18.46 0.11
CA LEU A 63 -4.74 17.06 0.36
C LEU A 63 -4.32 16.16 -0.81
N VAL A 64 -4.55 16.61 -2.05
CA VAL A 64 -4.09 15.89 -3.25
C VAL A 64 -2.57 15.80 -3.25
N TRP A 65 -1.88 16.90 -2.95
CA TRP A 65 -0.41 16.91 -2.88
C TRP A 65 0.13 16.00 -1.77
N LYS A 66 -0.52 15.97 -0.61
CA LYS A 66 -0.21 15.02 0.47
C LYS A 66 -0.36 13.57 -0.02
N GLY A 67 -1.45 13.26 -0.70
CA GLY A 67 -1.68 11.93 -1.27
C GLY A 67 -0.60 11.50 -2.27
N ILE A 68 -0.18 12.41 -3.17
CA ILE A 68 0.90 12.15 -4.13
C ILE A 68 2.23 11.89 -3.41
N LYS A 69 2.57 12.69 -2.39
CA LYS A 69 3.80 12.50 -1.59
C LYS A 69 3.84 11.15 -0.90
N GLU A 70 2.76 10.76 -0.23
CA GLU A 70 2.67 9.45 0.44
C GLU A 70 2.71 8.30 -0.57
N GLY A 71 2.02 8.44 -1.71
CA GLY A 71 2.09 7.45 -2.79
C GLY A 71 3.51 7.26 -3.33
N LEU A 72 4.24 8.36 -3.56
CA LEU A 72 5.63 8.31 -4.01
C LEU A 72 6.55 7.64 -2.98
N LYS A 73 6.34 7.89 -1.68
CA LYS A 73 7.08 7.24 -0.60
C LYS A 73 6.92 5.72 -0.66
N ILE A 74 5.70 5.22 -0.88
CA ILE A 74 5.44 3.78 -1.03
C ILE A 74 6.17 3.21 -2.26
N VAL A 75 6.10 3.90 -3.41
CA VAL A 75 6.79 3.46 -4.64
C VAL A 75 8.30 3.36 -4.43
N LEU A 76 8.91 4.37 -3.81
CA LEU A 76 10.34 4.38 -3.50
C LEU A 76 10.73 3.29 -2.49
N MET A 77 9.89 3.04 -1.49
CA MET A 77 10.10 1.95 -0.52
C MET A 77 10.12 0.59 -1.20
N VAL A 78 9.15 0.31 -2.08
CA VAL A 78 9.08 -0.95 -2.84
C VAL A 78 10.30 -1.09 -3.75
N PHE A 79 10.70 -0.02 -4.44
CA PHE A 79 11.91 -0.02 -5.27
C PHE A 79 13.18 -0.32 -4.45
N GLY A 80 13.33 0.30 -3.27
CA GLY A 80 14.43 0.02 -2.35
C GLY A 80 14.47 -1.44 -1.90
N ALA A 81 13.31 -2.00 -1.53
CA ALA A 81 13.18 -3.40 -1.15
C ALA A 81 13.59 -4.36 -2.28
N PHE A 82 13.12 -4.11 -3.51
CA PHE A 82 13.52 -4.92 -4.68
C PHE A 82 15.00 -4.77 -5.02
N THR A 83 15.58 -3.58 -4.82
CA THR A 83 17.01 -3.35 -5.06
C THR A 83 17.85 -4.18 -4.11
N ILE A 84 17.52 -4.17 -2.80
CA ILE A 84 18.20 -5.01 -1.80
C ILE A 84 18.00 -6.49 -2.11
N LEU A 85 16.77 -6.91 -2.47
CA LEU A 85 16.50 -8.30 -2.83
C LEU A 85 17.35 -8.76 -4.01
N ASN A 86 17.44 -7.95 -5.07
CA ASN A 86 18.27 -8.29 -6.23
C ASN A 86 19.75 -8.32 -5.89
N LEU A 87 20.24 -7.37 -5.08
CA LEU A 87 21.61 -7.36 -4.59
C LEU A 87 21.94 -8.63 -3.80
N LEU A 88 21.09 -9.03 -2.85
CA LEU A 88 21.27 -10.23 -2.05
C LEU A 88 21.20 -11.51 -2.90
N ARG A 89 20.39 -11.49 -3.97
CA ARG A 89 20.27 -12.61 -4.90
C ARG A 89 21.47 -12.74 -5.84
N GLU A 90 21.99 -11.62 -6.35
CA GLU A 90 23.18 -11.62 -7.23
C GLU A 90 24.46 -11.94 -6.46
N THR A 91 24.55 -11.52 -5.19
CA THR A 91 25.69 -11.83 -4.32
C THR A 91 25.67 -13.25 -3.76
N GLY A 92 24.54 -13.98 -3.88
CA GLY A 92 24.37 -15.30 -3.28
C GLY A 92 24.21 -15.29 -1.75
N ALA A 93 24.12 -14.12 -1.13
CA ALA A 93 23.99 -13.99 0.32
C ALA A 93 22.72 -14.68 0.86
N ILE A 94 21.65 -14.77 0.06
CA ILE A 94 20.43 -15.50 0.42
C ILE A 94 20.73 -17.00 0.60
N GLU A 95 21.53 -17.57 -0.27
CA GLU A 95 21.90 -18.99 -0.25
C GLU A 95 22.81 -19.29 0.95
N ASP A 96 23.74 -18.39 1.28
CA ASP A 96 24.60 -18.50 2.47
C ASP A 96 23.80 -18.48 3.78
N VAL A 97 22.81 -17.59 3.88
CA VAL A 97 21.91 -17.53 5.04
C VAL A 97 21.09 -18.83 5.16
N LYS A 98 20.54 -19.33 4.05
CA LYS A 98 19.80 -20.60 4.04
C LYS A 98 20.68 -21.78 4.48
N ALA A 99 21.91 -21.86 3.97
CA ALA A 99 22.86 -22.91 4.32
C ALA A 99 23.22 -22.86 5.81
N THR A 100 23.48 -21.66 6.34
CA THR A 100 23.78 -21.47 7.77
C THR A 100 22.61 -21.91 8.65
N ILE A 101 21.37 -21.54 8.31
CA ILE A 101 20.18 -21.96 9.07
C ILE A 101 19.98 -23.48 9.00
N ALA A 102 20.20 -24.09 7.83
CA ALA A 102 20.09 -25.53 7.66
C ALA A 102 21.11 -26.31 8.50
N GLN A 103 22.29 -25.74 8.74
CA GLN A 103 23.34 -26.35 9.58
C GLN A 103 23.06 -26.29 11.09
N ILE A 104 22.08 -25.48 11.55
CA ILE A 104 21.76 -25.38 12.99
C ILE A 104 21.19 -26.71 13.52
N SER A 105 20.33 -27.36 12.75
CA SER A 105 19.72 -28.63 13.14
C SER A 105 19.18 -29.39 11.93
N ASP A 106 19.47 -30.69 11.87
CA ASP A 106 18.90 -31.62 10.88
C ASP A 106 17.43 -31.97 11.16
N ASP A 107 16.93 -31.71 12.38
CA ASP A 107 15.53 -31.96 12.72
C ASP A 107 14.62 -30.87 12.13
N ARG A 108 13.78 -31.30 11.17
CA ARG A 108 12.78 -30.44 10.51
C ARG A 108 11.84 -29.73 11.49
N ARG A 109 11.57 -30.32 12.66
CA ARG A 109 10.72 -29.71 13.70
C ARG A 109 11.38 -28.48 14.30
N VAL A 110 12.66 -28.58 14.60
CA VAL A 110 13.46 -27.47 15.13
C VAL A 110 13.58 -26.35 14.09
N GLN A 111 13.80 -26.70 12.82
CA GLN A 111 13.84 -25.71 11.74
C GLN A 111 12.53 -24.93 11.59
N VAL A 112 11.39 -25.60 11.69
CA VAL A 112 10.07 -24.95 11.64
C VAL A 112 9.88 -24.00 12.82
N VAL A 113 10.36 -24.36 14.02
CA VAL A 113 10.32 -23.46 15.19
C VAL A 113 11.19 -22.22 14.98
N ILE A 114 12.41 -22.38 14.44
CA ILE A 114 13.31 -21.26 14.15
C ILE A 114 12.69 -20.30 13.13
N ILE A 115 12.25 -20.83 11.97
CA ILE A 115 11.62 -20.03 10.92
C ILE A 115 10.31 -19.39 11.43
N GLY A 116 9.52 -20.16 12.18
CA GLY A 116 8.25 -19.74 12.75
C GLY A 116 8.39 -18.67 13.83
N MET A 117 9.50 -18.62 14.57
CA MET A 117 9.80 -17.51 15.49
C MET A 117 10.37 -16.29 14.78
N MET A 118 11.20 -16.46 13.76
CA MET A 118 11.81 -15.32 13.05
C MET A 118 10.84 -14.56 12.16
N LEU A 119 9.88 -15.24 11.53
CA LEU A 119 8.94 -14.59 10.62
C LEU A 119 8.04 -13.54 11.32
N PRO A 120 7.42 -13.81 12.49
CA PRO A 120 6.65 -12.80 13.23
C PRO A 120 7.49 -11.60 13.66
N ILE A 121 8.71 -11.83 14.17
CA ILE A 121 9.63 -10.77 14.59
C ILE A 121 10.00 -9.87 13.40
N PHE A 122 10.23 -10.47 12.23
CA PHE A 122 10.45 -9.73 11.00
C PHE A 122 9.22 -8.91 10.57
N LEU A 123 8.01 -9.50 10.63
CA LEU A 123 6.78 -8.80 10.30
C LEU A 123 6.48 -7.64 11.25
N GLU A 124 6.79 -7.78 12.53
CA GLU A 124 6.68 -6.71 13.53
C GLU A 124 7.62 -5.54 13.20
N GLY A 125 8.88 -5.84 12.87
CA GLY A 125 9.83 -4.82 12.41
C GLY A 125 9.46 -4.18 11.07
N ALA A 126 8.88 -4.94 10.13
CA ALA A 126 8.44 -4.43 8.83
C ALA A 126 7.14 -3.62 8.89
N ALA A 127 6.25 -3.94 9.83
CA ALA A 127 5.02 -3.19 10.10
C ALA A 127 5.28 -1.84 10.78
N GLY A 128 6.51 -1.61 11.26
CA GLY A 128 6.94 -0.34 11.82
C GLY A 128 6.48 -0.11 13.26
N ALA A 129 6.51 -1.16 14.09
CA ALA A 129 6.52 -1.00 15.54
C ALA A 129 7.69 -0.11 16.00
#